data_AF-A0A351K203-F1
#
_entry.id   AF-A0A351K203-F1
#
_cell.length_a   1.000
_cell.length_b   1.000
_cell.length_c   1.000
_cell.angle_alpha   90.00
_cell.angle_beta   90.00
_cell.angle_gamma   90.00
#
_symmetry.space_group_name_H-M   'P 1'
#
loop_
_entity.id
_entity.type
_entity.pdbx_description
1 polymer ?
#
loop_
_entity_poly.entity_id
_entity_poly.type
_entity_poly.pdbx_seq_one_letter_code
_entity_poly.pdbx_strand_id
1 'polypeptide(L)'
;MEEKWRLDLIDYFTSYLPVVDGGPFGACFVDELSANSQTDYSDLFVVVDFIVRNGASEDALGSETFRAVEAAIDGCEELVGEGDVDRVGEIVKESGRQGAHPSAVVGDEEARIYYILEDLNPEWGEPYFESIGDGAIKVVLSDVFGNNGEESHGDRVRDTFLTFAPNEKFTLFTFEGGSGTSFRAIHADETVVISASSHEGGDPFAISDDSYQEVEALKGTNALYISSLENAGVDGDPELGVYPFPHAGNVYVIENDPDAMDQTLFIAWYWDFSEMWGEASSVSSRQGSVDLHGGFVARNLENTVFVELPLDYEFADTSHATPIAAARAVELLSGHPGATAQELKQLVLAETDLLTITVGDTYYDESRGSPTDPDAYISYSEEMTVNVLALP
;
A
#
# COMPACT_ATOMS: atom_id res chain seq x y z
N MET A 1 17.59 35.54 -25.76
CA MET A 1 17.67 34.46 -24.75
C MET A 1 16.29 34.31 -24.12
N GLU A 2 15.72 35.40 -23.59
CA GLU A 2 14.31 35.46 -23.18
C GLU A 2 13.29 35.07 -24.25
N GLU A 3 13.45 35.52 -25.51
CA GLU A 3 12.54 35.11 -26.59
C GLU A 3 12.54 33.59 -26.85
N LYS A 4 13.67 32.92 -26.57
CA LYS A 4 13.74 31.47 -26.65
C LYS A 4 13.01 30.82 -25.47
N TRP A 5 13.23 31.30 -24.25
CA TRP A 5 12.53 30.81 -23.06
C TRP A 5 11.02 30.98 -23.17
N ARG A 6 10.56 32.11 -23.69
CA ARG A 6 9.15 32.37 -24.00
C ARG A 6 8.58 31.31 -24.95
N LEU A 7 9.25 31.04 -26.07
CA LEU A 7 8.78 30.04 -27.05
C LEU A 7 8.80 28.61 -26.47
N ASP A 8 9.87 28.25 -25.75
CA ASP A 8 10.00 26.94 -25.10
C ASP A 8 8.90 26.74 -24.03
N LEU A 9 8.54 27.79 -23.29
CA LEU A 9 7.44 27.76 -22.31
C LEU A 9 6.06 27.63 -22.93
N ILE A 10 5.83 28.31 -24.06
CA ILE A 10 4.57 28.20 -24.80
C ILE A 10 4.44 26.79 -25.35
N ASP A 11 5.48 26.25 -25.98
CA ASP A 11 5.48 24.87 -26.50
C ASP A 11 5.29 23.87 -25.36
N TYR A 12 5.96 24.09 -24.22
CA TYR A 12 5.80 23.25 -23.03
C TYR A 12 4.36 23.28 -22.52
N PHE A 13 3.83 24.46 -22.17
CA PHE A 13 2.48 24.62 -21.64
C PHE A 13 1.41 24.06 -22.59
N THR A 14 1.53 24.34 -23.89
CA THR A 14 0.57 23.88 -24.89
C THR A 14 0.64 22.38 -25.16
N SER A 15 1.80 21.74 -24.98
CA SER A 15 1.92 20.28 -25.11
C SER A 15 1.16 19.50 -24.04
N TYR A 16 0.85 20.13 -22.90
CA TYR A 16 0.09 19.54 -21.80
C TYR A 16 -1.35 20.06 -21.70
N LEU A 17 -1.74 21.00 -22.56
CA LEU A 17 -3.10 21.51 -22.63
C LEU A 17 -3.95 20.71 -23.63
N PRO A 18 -5.05 20.07 -23.19
CA PRO A 18 -5.98 19.39 -24.09
C PRO A 18 -6.98 20.37 -24.73
N VAL A 19 -6.49 21.50 -25.28
CA VAL A 19 -7.29 22.55 -25.92
C VAL A 19 -7.16 22.45 -27.44
N VAL A 20 -8.28 22.59 -28.17
CA VAL A 20 -8.25 22.59 -29.64
C VAL A 20 -7.62 23.90 -30.10
N ASP A 21 -6.51 23.82 -30.85
CA ASP A 21 -5.67 24.98 -31.22
C ASP A 21 -5.12 25.77 -30.00
N GLY A 22 -4.57 25.08 -28.99
CA GLY A 22 -4.02 25.71 -27.77
C GLY A 22 -2.87 26.72 -27.92
N GLY A 23 -2.32 26.90 -29.14
CA GLY A 23 -1.19 27.80 -29.42
C GLY A 23 -1.43 29.28 -29.05
N PRO A 24 -2.50 29.94 -29.54
CA PRO A 24 -2.82 31.32 -29.21
C PRO A 24 -3.13 31.54 -27.73
N PHE A 25 -3.86 30.60 -27.09
CA PHE A 25 -4.15 30.67 -25.65
C PHE A 25 -2.87 30.53 -24.83
N GLY A 26 -2.03 29.51 -25.11
CA GLY A 26 -0.79 29.31 -24.37
C GLY A 26 0.21 30.46 -24.53
N ALA A 27 0.25 31.10 -25.71
CA ALA A 27 1.03 32.31 -25.93
C ALA A 27 0.53 33.49 -25.10
N CYS A 28 -0.79 33.69 -25.04
CA CYS A 28 -1.41 34.74 -24.23
C CYS A 28 -1.16 34.50 -22.72
N PHE A 29 -1.39 33.28 -22.24
CA PHE A 29 -1.26 32.93 -20.83
C PHE A 29 0.17 33.13 -20.32
N VAL A 30 1.19 32.66 -21.06
CA VAL A 30 2.60 32.81 -20.66
C VAL A 30 3.01 34.29 -20.61
N ASP A 31 2.52 35.11 -21.55
CA ASP A 31 2.81 36.55 -21.58
C ASP A 31 2.13 37.30 -20.43
N GLU A 32 0.84 37.04 -20.20
CA GLU A 32 0.08 37.65 -19.12
C GLU A 32 0.59 37.19 -17.75
N LEU A 33 0.98 35.92 -17.59
CA LEU A 33 1.54 35.43 -16.33
C LEU A 33 2.88 36.11 -16.03
N SER A 34 3.75 36.31 -17.03
CA SER A 34 5.00 37.07 -16.87
C SER A 34 4.73 38.50 -16.44
N ALA A 35 3.76 39.16 -17.07
CA ALA A 35 3.39 40.53 -16.75
C ALA A 35 2.80 40.68 -15.35
N ASN A 36 1.89 39.79 -14.95
CA ASN A 36 1.19 39.85 -13.66
C ASN A 36 2.09 39.41 -12.49
N SER A 37 3.02 38.48 -12.70
CA SER A 37 4.01 38.05 -11.70
C SER A 37 5.29 38.90 -11.69
N GLN A 38 5.46 39.82 -12.65
CA GLN A 38 6.70 40.58 -12.87
C GLN A 38 7.96 39.70 -12.94
N THR A 39 7.82 38.50 -13.52
CA THR A 39 8.86 37.47 -13.56
C THR A 39 9.32 37.22 -14.99
N ASP A 40 10.64 37.11 -15.20
CA ASP A 40 11.23 36.78 -16.50
C ASP A 40 10.85 35.36 -16.94
N TYR A 41 10.83 35.08 -18.26
CA TYR A 41 10.34 33.79 -18.77
C TYR A 41 11.19 32.62 -18.28
N SER A 42 12.50 32.81 -18.09
CA SER A 42 13.35 31.72 -17.57
C SER A 42 12.95 31.24 -16.16
N ASP A 43 12.46 32.14 -15.30
CA ASP A 43 12.06 31.84 -13.93
C ASP A 43 10.60 31.37 -13.84
N LEU A 44 9.76 31.77 -14.82
CA LEU A 44 8.39 31.29 -14.95
C LEU A 44 8.26 29.79 -15.21
N PHE A 45 9.32 29.15 -15.72
CA PHE A 45 9.28 27.72 -16.05
C PHE A 45 8.86 26.85 -14.86
N VAL A 46 9.36 27.16 -13.66
CA VAL A 46 9.02 26.43 -12.44
C VAL A 46 7.54 26.58 -12.09
N VAL A 47 6.98 27.78 -12.27
CA VAL A 47 5.57 28.07 -11.99
C VAL A 47 4.66 27.37 -13.00
N VAL A 48 5.00 27.45 -14.29
CA VAL A 48 4.22 26.80 -15.36
C VAL A 48 4.29 25.27 -15.25
N ASP A 49 5.47 24.70 -14.97
CA ASP A 49 5.62 23.26 -14.71
C ASP A 49 4.80 22.80 -13.51
N PHE A 50 4.81 23.58 -12.43
CA PHE A 50 3.99 23.31 -11.26
C PHE A 50 2.50 23.29 -11.60
N ILE A 51 2.00 24.31 -12.30
CA ILE A 51 0.59 24.44 -12.69
C ILE A 51 0.17 23.29 -13.62
N VAL A 52 1.01 22.94 -14.59
CA VAL A 52 0.72 21.84 -15.54
C VAL A 52 0.61 20.50 -14.82
N ARG A 53 1.44 20.26 -13.79
CA ARG A 53 1.46 18.97 -13.07
C ARG A 53 0.44 18.87 -11.94
N ASN A 54 0.11 19.98 -11.30
CA ASN A 54 -0.64 19.99 -10.03
C ASN A 54 -1.92 20.85 -10.07
N GLY A 55 -2.13 21.62 -11.14
CA GLY A 55 -3.12 22.70 -11.16
C GLY A 55 -2.63 23.96 -10.43
N ALA A 56 -3.39 25.06 -10.56
CA ALA A 56 -3.14 26.30 -9.84
C ALA A 56 -4.12 26.46 -8.67
N SER A 57 -3.59 26.68 -7.47
CA SER A 57 -4.38 26.93 -6.27
C SER A 57 -3.69 27.96 -5.36
N GLU A 58 -4.45 28.67 -4.53
CA GLU A 58 -3.89 29.69 -3.63
C GLU A 58 -2.96 29.04 -2.59
N ASP A 59 -3.30 27.84 -2.13
CA ASP A 59 -2.51 27.09 -1.15
C ASP A 59 -1.20 26.57 -1.73
N ALA A 60 -1.20 26.15 -3.00
CA ALA A 60 -0.04 25.56 -3.64
C ALA A 60 0.95 26.61 -4.19
N LEU A 61 0.43 27.74 -4.69
CA LEU A 61 1.24 28.80 -5.32
C LEU A 61 1.49 30.00 -4.41
N GLY A 62 0.71 30.13 -3.33
CA GLY A 62 0.63 31.34 -2.53
C GLY A 62 -0.22 32.44 -3.18
N SER A 63 -0.79 33.32 -2.34
CA SER A 63 -1.75 34.37 -2.73
C SER A 63 -1.31 35.25 -3.90
N GLU A 64 -0.03 35.61 -3.96
CA GLU A 64 0.50 36.51 -4.98
C GLU A 64 0.59 35.83 -6.35
N THR A 65 1.19 34.64 -6.41
CA THR A 65 1.33 33.86 -7.65
C THR A 65 -0.01 33.36 -8.15
N PHE A 66 -0.89 32.91 -7.25
CA PHE A 66 -2.23 32.45 -7.64
C PHE A 66 -3.06 33.57 -8.28
N ARG A 67 -3.05 34.79 -7.72
CA ARG A 67 -3.71 35.94 -8.34
C ARG A 67 -3.12 36.31 -9.70
N ALA A 68 -1.82 36.11 -9.90
CA ALA A 68 -1.20 36.34 -11.20
C ALA A 68 -1.66 35.31 -12.25
N VAL A 69 -1.94 34.07 -11.82
CA VAL A 69 -2.52 33.02 -12.68
C VAL A 69 -3.98 33.32 -13.00
N GLU A 70 -4.79 33.71 -12.02
CA GLU A 70 -6.19 34.13 -12.26
C GLU A 70 -6.26 35.29 -13.25
N ALA A 71 -5.45 36.34 -13.03
CA ALA A 71 -5.38 37.49 -13.92
C ALA A 71 -4.93 37.12 -15.34
N ALA A 72 -4.02 36.16 -15.47
CA ALA A 72 -3.56 35.69 -16.77
C ALA A 72 -4.63 34.90 -17.54
N ILE A 73 -5.50 34.17 -16.84
CA ILE A 73 -6.59 33.42 -17.47
C ILE A 73 -7.73 34.35 -17.86
N ASP A 74 -8.11 35.26 -16.98
CA ASP A 74 -9.09 36.32 -17.27
C ASP A 74 -8.66 37.17 -18.47
N GLY A 75 -7.36 37.50 -18.56
CA GLY A 75 -6.80 38.26 -19.69
C GLY A 75 -6.87 37.53 -21.03
N CYS A 76 -7.01 36.21 -21.02
CA CYS A 76 -6.97 35.34 -22.20
C CYS A 76 -8.29 34.62 -22.50
N GLU A 77 -9.36 34.90 -21.75
CA GLU A 77 -10.66 34.21 -21.83
C GLU A 77 -11.25 34.21 -23.25
N GLU A 78 -11.09 35.32 -24.01
CA GLU A 78 -11.59 35.45 -25.38
C GLU A 78 -10.94 34.49 -26.39
N LEU A 79 -9.81 33.86 -26.02
CA LEU A 79 -9.10 32.87 -26.84
C LEU A 79 -9.51 31.43 -26.51
N VAL A 80 -10.37 31.22 -25.52
CA VAL A 80 -10.88 29.92 -25.12
C VAL A 80 -12.14 29.60 -25.93
N GLY A 81 -12.09 28.55 -26.74
CA GLY A 81 -13.26 28.10 -27.49
C GLY A 81 -14.37 27.57 -26.56
N GLU A 82 -15.65 27.64 -26.97
CA GLU A 82 -16.79 27.17 -26.17
C GLU A 82 -16.66 25.71 -25.69
N GLY A 83 -15.89 24.87 -26.40
CA GLY A 83 -15.63 23.48 -26.01
C GLY A 83 -14.46 23.26 -25.05
N ASP A 84 -13.70 24.31 -24.74
CA ASP A 84 -12.48 24.25 -23.94
C ASP A 84 -12.57 25.07 -22.63
N VAL A 85 -13.70 25.76 -22.39
CA VAL A 85 -13.97 26.56 -21.18
C VAL A 85 -13.81 25.73 -19.91
N ASP A 86 -14.44 24.56 -19.85
CA ASP A 86 -14.35 23.69 -18.68
C ASP A 86 -12.91 23.20 -18.46
N ARG A 87 -12.15 22.94 -19.53
CA ARG A 87 -10.76 22.44 -19.49
C ARG A 87 -9.76 23.50 -19.05
N VAL A 88 -9.94 24.75 -19.49
CA VAL A 88 -9.17 25.88 -18.99
C VAL A 88 -9.55 26.19 -17.54
N GLY A 89 -10.81 26.00 -17.17
CA GLY A 89 -11.28 26.07 -15.78
C GLY A 89 -10.62 25.03 -14.86
N GLU A 90 -10.24 23.85 -15.36
CA GLU A 90 -9.50 22.85 -14.57
C GLU A 90 -8.08 23.29 -14.21
N ILE A 91 -7.48 24.21 -14.97
CA ILE A 91 -6.17 24.81 -14.62
C ILE A 91 -6.30 25.66 -13.35
N VAL A 92 -7.47 26.28 -13.14
CA VAL A 92 -7.78 27.19 -12.02
C VAL A 92 -8.56 26.48 -10.92
N LYS A 93 -8.75 25.15 -10.98
CA LYS A 93 -9.70 24.45 -10.11
C LYS A 93 -9.46 24.73 -8.62
N GLU A 94 -10.28 25.68 -8.16
CA GLU A 94 -10.78 26.01 -6.84
C GLU A 94 -10.22 25.16 -5.70
N SER A 95 -9.13 25.61 -5.08
CA SER A 95 -9.04 25.53 -3.61
C SER A 95 -9.98 26.60 -3.03
N GLY A 96 -11.28 26.35 -3.06
CA GLY A 96 -12.22 27.39 -2.63
C GLY A 96 -13.70 27.09 -2.57
N ARG A 97 -14.19 25.89 -2.88
CA ARG A 97 -15.53 25.42 -2.47
C ARG A 97 -15.77 23.92 -2.74
N GLN A 98 -14.84 23.05 -2.33
CA GLN A 98 -15.31 21.82 -1.72
C GLN A 98 -15.98 22.29 -0.42
N GLY A 99 -17.31 22.29 -0.37
CA GLY A 99 -17.99 22.45 0.90
C GLY A 99 -17.40 21.40 1.81
N ALA A 100 -16.68 21.83 2.86
CA ALA A 100 -15.84 20.97 3.72
C ALA A 100 -16.34 19.53 3.64
N HIS A 101 -15.63 18.72 2.85
CA HIS A 101 -16.03 17.33 2.68
C HIS A 101 -16.09 16.75 4.10
N PRO A 102 -17.24 16.19 4.49
CA PRO A 102 -17.44 15.85 5.89
C PRO A 102 -16.39 14.82 6.29
N SER A 103 -15.60 15.12 7.32
CA SER A 103 -14.77 14.08 7.92
C SER A 103 -15.69 13.00 8.49
N ALA A 104 -15.36 11.74 8.23
CA ALA A 104 -16.08 10.60 8.76
C ALA A 104 -15.18 9.84 9.73
N VAL A 105 -15.73 9.47 10.88
CA VAL A 105 -15.09 8.46 11.74
C VAL A 105 -15.46 7.10 11.16
N VAL A 106 -14.46 6.32 10.78
CA VAL A 106 -14.61 4.95 10.28
C VAL A 106 -14.04 4.02 11.33
N GLY A 107 -14.90 3.21 11.95
CA GLY A 107 -14.50 2.28 13.00
C GLY A 107 -15.42 2.26 14.23
N ASP A 108 -14.87 1.75 15.33
CA ASP A 108 -15.48 1.68 16.64
C ASP A 108 -14.68 2.50 17.67
N GLU A 109 -15.23 3.65 18.04
CA GLU A 109 -14.64 4.55 19.04
C GLU A 109 -14.61 3.95 20.45
N GLU A 110 -15.59 3.12 20.82
CA GLU A 110 -15.64 2.47 22.14
C GLU A 110 -14.54 1.41 22.24
N ALA A 111 -14.34 0.65 21.15
CA ALA A 111 -13.22 -0.25 21.02
C ALA A 111 -11.89 0.46 20.73
N ARG A 112 -11.86 1.79 20.54
CA ARG A 112 -10.64 2.54 20.18
C ARG A 112 -9.93 1.99 18.93
N ILE A 113 -10.72 1.47 17.99
CA ILE A 113 -10.26 1.02 16.67
C ILE A 113 -11.01 1.84 15.63
N TYR A 114 -10.48 3.00 15.27
CA TYR A 114 -11.10 3.91 14.31
C TYR A 114 -10.06 4.85 13.70
N TYR A 115 -10.32 5.33 12.49
CA TYR A 115 -9.58 6.43 11.89
C TYR A 115 -10.53 7.52 11.40
N ILE A 116 -9.98 8.71 11.17
CA ILE A 116 -10.72 9.84 10.59
C ILE A 116 -10.40 9.86 9.11
N LEU A 117 -11.41 9.63 8.29
CA LEU A 117 -11.32 9.86 6.86
C LEU A 117 -11.61 11.34 6.61
N GLU A 118 -10.56 12.09 6.31
CA GLU A 118 -10.66 13.46 5.83
C GLU A 118 -11.09 13.45 4.36
N ASP A 119 -11.80 14.49 3.95
CA ASP A 119 -12.22 14.70 2.58
C ASP A 119 -13.02 13.57 1.91
N LEU A 120 -13.96 12.95 2.64
CA LEU A 120 -14.85 11.93 2.10
C LEU A 120 -15.64 12.46 0.90
N ASN A 121 -15.30 11.97 -0.30
CA ASN A 121 -16.03 12.27 -1.51
C ASN A 121 -17.41 11.60 -1.46
N PRO A 122 -18.52 12.37 -1.51
CA PRO A 122 -19.88 11.82 -1.47
C PRO A 122 -20.20 10.86 -2.63
N GLU A 123 -19.42 10.86 -3.70
CA GLU A 123 -19.58 9.97 -4.85
C GLU A 123 -18.96 8.58 -4.63
N TRP A 124 -18.09 8.40 -3.64
CA TRP A 124 -17.38 7.14 -3.36
C TRP A 124 -18.21 6.13 -2.56
N GLY A 125 -19.40 6.53 -2.09
CA GLY A 125 -20.25 5.69 -1.24
C GLY A 125 -19.94 5.86 0.25
N GLU A 126 -20.51 4.99 1.07
CA GLU A 126 -20.21 4.94 2.51
C GLU A 126 -18.91 4.15 2.72
N PRO A 127 -17.95 4.65 3.53
CA PRO A 127 -16.75 3.89 3.86
C PRO A 127 -17.10 2.53 4.45
N TYR A 128 -16.46 1.47 3.97
CA TYR A 128 -16.68 0.15 4.51
C TYR A 128 -16.07 0.00 5.91
N PHE A 129 -16.89 -0.48 6.85
CA PHE A 129 -16.48 -0.92 8.17
C PHE A 129 -17.36 -2.08 8.63
N GLU A 130 -16.74 -3.14 9.13
CA GLU A 130 -17.43 -4.28 9.74
C GLU A 130 -16.72 -4.71 11.02
N SER A 131 -17.51 -5.20 11.97
CA SER A 131 -17.00 -5.82 13.20
C SER A 131 -17.65 -7.18 13.41
N ILE A 132 -16.83 -8.20 13.70
CA ILE A 132 -17.27 -9.59 13.87
C ILE A 132 -16.72 -10.15 15.19
N GLY A 133 -17.60 -10.73 16.00
CA GLY A 133 -17.24 -11.31 17.30
C GLY A 133 -17.34 -10.31 18.46
N ASP A 134 -17.29 -10.82 19.68
CA ASP A 134 -17.44 -10.07 20.94
C ASP A 134 -16.35 -10.44 21.97
N GLY A 135 -15.25 -11.05 21.50
CA GLY A 135 -14.13 -11.45 22.32
C GLY A 135 -13.22 -10.29 22.72
N ALA A 136 -12.37 -10.53 23.73
CA ALA A 136 -11.54 -9.46 24.30
C ALA A 136 -10.33 -9.07 23.44
N ILE A 137 -9.90 -9.94 22.52
CA ILE A 137 -8.71 -9.70 21.68
C ILE A 137 -9.13 -8.95 20.42
N LYS A 138 -8.48 -7.82 20.16
CA LYS A 138 -8.77 -7.01 18.98
C LYS A 138 -7.89 -7.45 17.82
N VAL A 139 -8.52 -7.68 16.68
CA VAL A 139 -7.84 -8.03 15.43
C VAL A 139 -8.25 -7.02 14.37
N VAL A 140 -7.27 -6.47 13.66
CA VAL A 140 -7.49 -5.51 12.58
C VAL A 140 -7.05 -6.13 11.27
N LEU A 141 -7.89 -6.00 10.25
CA LEU A 141 -7.62 -6.47 8.88
C LEU A 141 -8.08 -5.39 7.90
N SER A 142 -7.11 -4.69 7.32
CA SER A 142 -7.32 -3.64 6.31
C SER A 142 -6.89 -4.14 4.93
N ASP A 143 -7.69 -5.04 4.37
CA ASP A 143 -7.46 -5.65 3.04
C ASP A 143 -8.80 -5.86 2.31
N VAL A 144 -9.89 -5.28 2.85
CA VAL A 144 -11.22 -5.43 2.27
C VAL A 144 -11.48 -4.28 1.31
N PHE A 145 -11.29 -4.55 0.02
CA PHE A 145 -11.64 -3.63 -1.06
C PHE A 145 -13.16 -3.67 -1.27
N GLY A 146 -13.86 -2.76 -0.61
CA GLY A 146 -15.29 -2.61 -0.72
C GLY A 146 -15.68 -2.04 -2.09
N ASN A 147 -15.82 -2.86 -3.13
CA ASN A 147 -16.68 -2.49 -4.25
C ASN A 147 -17.18 -3.69 -5.06
N ASN A 148 -18.51 -3.79 -5.16
CA ASN A 148 -19.33 -4.48 -6.19
C ASN A 148 -20.11 -5.75 -5.82
N GLY A 149 -20.18 -6.18 -4.56
CA GLY A 149 -21.07 -7.29 -4.16
C GLY A 149 -20.69 -8.66 -4.73
N GLU A 150 -19.52 -8.77 -5.34
CA GLU A 150 -18.79 -10.00 -5.63
C GLU A 150 -17.75 -10.21 -4.52
N GLU A 151 -17.44 -11.47 -4.21
CA GLU A 151 -16.40 -11.84 -3.24
C GLU A 151 -15.05 -11.23 -3.64
N SER A 152 -14.50 -10.38 -2.78
CA SER A 152 -13.20 -9.74 -2.98
C SER A 152 -12.04 -10.63 -2.51
N HIS A 153 -10.80 -10.20 -2.79
CA HIS A 153 -9.62 -10.80 -2.15
C HIS A 153 -9.72 -10.70 -0.61
N GLY A 154 -10.05 -9.51 -0.09
CA GLY A 154 -10.22 -9.28 1.34
C GLY A 154 -11.30 -10.13 2.00
N ASP A 155 -12.39 -10.43 1.31
CA ASP A 155 -13.42 -11.36 1.82
C ASP A 155 -12.84 -12.75 2.08
N ARG A 156 -12.03 -13.27 1.15
CA ARG A 156 -11.36 -14.58 1.29
C ARG A 156 -10.32 -14.58 2.40
N VAL A 157 -9.56 -13.51 2.56
CA VAL A 157 -8.60 -13.35 3.67
C VAL A 157 -9.33 -13.31 5.02
N ARG A 158 -10.40 -12.52 5.12
CA ARG A 158 -11.28 -12.48 6.30
C ARG A 158 -11.84 -13.87 6.63
N ASP A 159 -12.41 -14.55 5.64
CA ASP A 159 -13.06 -15.85 5.84
C ASP A 159 -12.04 -16.94 6.21
N THR A 160 -10.81 -16.81 5.72
CA THR A 160 -9.68 -17.63 6.18
C THR A 160 -9.42 -17.40 7.67
N PHE A 161 -9.29 -16.15 8.12
CA PHE A 161 -9.11 -15.86 9.54
C PHE A 161 -10.24 -16.47 10.39
N LEU A 162 -11.50 -16.27 9.98
CA LEU A 162 -12.68 -16.80 10.68
C LEU A 162 -12.74 -18.33 10.71
N THR A 163 -12.10 -19.00 9.75
CA THR A 163 -12.02 -20.47 9.70
C THR A 163 -11.06 -21.01 10.77
N PHE A 164 -9.96 -20.31 11.02
CA PHE A 164 -8.90 -20.77 11.92
C PHE A 164 -8.95 -20.14 13.32
N ALA A 165 -9.66 -19.02 13.49
CA ALA A 165 -9.78 -18.34 14.77
C ALA A 165 -11.08 -18.73 15.52
N PRO A 166 -11.02 -19.06 16.83
CA PRO A 166 -12.23 -19.31 17.61
C PRO A 166 -12.96 -18.01 17.95
N ASN A 167 -14.19 -17.88 17.42
CA ASN A 167 -15.02 -16.66 17.51
C ASN A 167 -15.20 -16.10 18.92
N GLU A 168 -15.18 -16.92 19.98
CA GLU A 168 -15.33 -16.40 21.36
C GLU A 168 -14.11 -15.63 21.92
N LYS A 169 -12.96 -15.65 21.24
CA LYS A 169 -11.72 -15.05 21.75
C LYS A 169 -11.46 -13.64 21.23
N PHE A 170 -11.99 -13.27 20.07
CA PHE A 170 -11.65 -12.03 19.39
C PHE A 170 -12.86 -11.17 19.01
N THR A 171 -12.59 -9.90 18.75
CA THR A 171 -13.39 -9.04 17.88
C THR A 171 -12.52 -8.60 16.71
N LEU A 172 -12.96 -8.92 15.50
CA LEU A 172 -12.30 -8.59 14.24
C LEU A 172 -12.90 -7.29 13.73
N PHE A 173 -12.05 -6.35 13.35
CA PHE A 173 -12.39 -5.07 12.76
C PHE A 173 -11.84 -5.04 11.33
N THR A 174 -12.74 -4.87 10.35
CA THR A 174 -12.40 -4.77 8.94
C THR A 174 -12.81 -3.41 8.40
N PHE A 175 -11.96 -2.82 7.58
CA PHE A 175 -12.21 -1.55 6.89
C PHE A 175 -11.35 -1.43 5.63
N GLU A 176 -11.65 -0.46 4.77
CA GLU A 176 -10.90 -0.16 3.55
C GLU A 176 -9.50 0.43 3.82
N GLY A 177 -8.59 0.24 2.86
CA GLY A 177 -7.21 0.74 2.88
C GLY A 177 -6.18 -0.36 3.14
N GLY A 178 -4.92 0.03 3.33
CA GLY A 178 -3.80 -0.88 3.60
C GLY A 178 -3.22 -0.78 5.02
N SER A 179 -2.06 -1.41 5.21
CA SER A 179 -1.36 -1.48 6.51
C SER A 179 -1.18 -0.11 7.23
N GLY A 180 -0.88 0.96 6.49
CA GLY A 180 -0.83 2.32 7.05
C GLY A 180 -2.14 2.77 7.71
N THR A 181 -3.29 2.42 7.12
CA THR A 181 -4.60 2.69 7.73
C THR A 181 -4.80 1.88 8.99
N SER A 182 -4.39 0.60 9.00
CA SER A 182 -4.40 -0.23 10.21
C SER A 182 -3.60 0.38 11.36
N PHE A 183 -2.41 0.92 11.10
CA PHE A 183 -1.58 1.56 12.13
C PHE A 183 -2.25 2.80 12.72
N ARG A 184 -2.82 3.65 11.85
CA ARG A 184 -3.51 4.87 12.28
C ARG A 184 -4.81 4.60 13.02
N ALA A 185 -5.48 3.48 12.73
CA ALA A 185 -6.76 3.15 13.32
C ALA A 185 -6.67 2.69 14.80
N ILE A 186 -5.48 2.36 15.28
CA ILE A 186 -5.30 1.77 16.61
C ILE A 186 -5.03 2.87 17.64
N HIS A 187 -5.97 3.03 18.57
CA HIS A 187 -5.86 3.91 19.73
C HIS A 187 -5.98 3.16 21.07
N ALA A 188 -5.98 1.82 21.00
CA ALA A 188 -6.05 0.91 22.14
C ALA A 188 -4.72 0.81 22.90
N ASP A 189 -4.80 0.58 24.22
CA ASP A 189 -3.61 0.43 25.08
C ASP A 189 -3.20 -1.06 25.19
N GLU A 190 -4.18 -1.96 25.09
CA GLU A 190 -4.01 -3.40 25.02
C GLU A 190 -3.36 -3.85 23.71
N THR A 191 -2.88 -5.10 23.69
CA THR A 191 -2.27 -5.66 22.50
C THR A 191 -3.30 -5.97 21.41
N VAL A 192 -3.03 -5.46 20.21
CA VAL A 192 -3.83 -5.66 19.01
C VAL A 192 -3.06 -6.54 18.02
N VAL A 193 -3.75 -7.44 17.31
CA VAL A 193 -3.17 -8.19 16.20
C VAL A 193 -3.57 -7.52 14.89
N ILE A 194 -2.59 -7.16 14.05
CA ILE A 194 -2.84 -6.66 12.70
C ILE A 194 -2.50 -7.78 11.72
N SER A 195 -3.47 -8.16 10.89
CA SER A 195 -3.28 -9.10 9.78
C SER A 195 -3.31 -8.30 8.47
N ALA A 196 -2.16 -8.14 7.83
CA ALA A 196 -2.05 -7.41 6.56
C ALA A 196 -1.57 -8.31 5.44
N SER A 197 -2.53 -8.72 4.60
CA SER A 197 -2.30 -9.63 3.49
C SER A 197 -1.90 -8.90 2.22
N SER A 198 -2.48 -7.73 1.94
CA SER A 198 -2.04 -6.83 0.89
C SER A 198 -1.78 -5.41 1.39
N HIS A 199 -1.11 -4.60 0.58
CA HIS A 199 -1.00 -3.16 0.76
C HIS A 199 -1.57 -2.44 -0.45
N GLU A 200 -2.61 -1.63 -0.20
CA GLU A 200 -3.14 -0.72 -1.23
C GLU A 200 -2.28 0.55 -1.30
N GLY A 201 -1.83 0.90 -2.51
CA GLY A 201 -1.56 2.28 -2.92
C GLY A 201 -0.12 2.81 -2.77
N GLY A 202 0.41 3.31 -3.88
CA GLY A 202 1.61 4.16 -3.95
C GLY A 202 2.32 4.02 -5.28
N ASP A 203 2.99 5.07 -5.75
CA ASP A 203 3.97 4.91 -6.82
C ASP A 203 5.05 3.92 -6.33
N PRO A 204 5.18 2.72 -6.95
CA PRO A 204 6.19 1.73 -6.57
C PRO A 204 7.63 2.26 -6.67
N PHE A 205 7.84 3.44 -7.26
CA PHE A 205 9.15 4.05 -7.48
C PHE A 205 9.77 4.74 -6.25
N ALA A 206 9.09 4.89 -5.09
CA ALA A 206 9.70 5.60 -3.94
C ALA A 206 9.19 5.16 -2.55
N ILE A 207 10.12 4.71 -1.70
CA ILE A 207 9.95 4.83 -0.24
C ILE A 207 9.81 6.33 0.06
N SER A 208 8.62 6.75 0.45
CA SER A 208 8.26 8.16 0.66
C SER A 208 8.22 8.53 2.14
N ASP A 209 8.01 9.81 2.45
CA ASP A 209 7.76 10.28 3.81
C ASP A 209 6.55 9.57 4.46
N ASP A 210 5.57 9.14 3.65
CA ASP A 210 4.40 8.39 4.14
C ASP A 210 4.81 7.03 4.70
N SER A 211 5.72 6.32 4.02
CA SER A 211 6.25 5.03 4.52
C SER A 211 6.90 5.18 5.90
N TYR A 212 7.64 6.27 6.14
CA TYR A 212 8.24 6.54 7.45
C TYR A 212 7.17 6.92 8.48
N GLN A 213 6.19 7.75 8.12
CA GLN A 213 5.10 8.14 9.01
C GLN A 213 4.24 6.94 9.45
N GLU A 214 3.99 6.00 8.54
CA GLU A 214 3.30 4.75 8.85
C GLU A 214 4.07 3.91 9.87
N VAL A 215 5.40 3.80 9.72
CA VAL A 215 6.24 3.08 10.68
C VAL A 215 6.31 3.79 12.04
N GLU A 216 6.34 5.13 12.07
CA GLU A 216 6.20 5.87 13.33
C GLU A 216 4.83 5.64 13.98
N ALA A 217 3.76 5.54 13.19
CA ALA A 217 2.44 5.21 13.69
C ALA A 217 2.42 3.79 14.30
N LEU A 218 2.98 2.79 13.62
CA LEU A 218 3.10 1.42 14.15
C LEU A 218 3.81 1.41 15.51
N LYS A 219 4.99 2.05 15.61
CA LYS A 219 5.75 2.15 16.87
C LYS A 219 5.00 2.84 18.00
N GLY A 220 4.04 3.71 17.67
CA GLY A 220 3.16 4.35 18.63
C GLY A 220 2.09 3.43 19.23
N THR A 221 1.95 2.20 18.71
CA THR A 221 0.94 1.23 19.13
C THR A 221 1.55 0.07 19.93
N ASN A 222 0.69 -0.68 20.61
CA ASN A 222 1.02 -1.99 21.17
C ASN A 222 0.51 -3.11 20.24
N ALA A 223 0.74 -3.01 18.93
CA ALA A 223 0.23 -3.96 17.96
C ALA A 223 1.31 -4.93 17.46
N LEU A 224 0.95 -6.21 17.32
CA LEU A 224 1.74 -7.17 16.56
C LEU A 224 1.33 -7.05 15.09
N TYR A 225 2.24 -6.57 14.25
CA TYR A 225 2.06 -6.49 12.81
C TYR A 225 2.45 -7.81 12.14
N ILE A 226 1.48 -8.52 11.59
CA ILE A 226 1.67 -9.75 10.84
C ILE A 226 1.50 -9.41 9.36
N SER A 227 2.62 -9.34 8.65
CA SER A 227 2.71 -8.85 7.28
C SER A 227 2.96 -10.00 6.31
N SER A 228 2.11 -10.15 5.31
CA SER A 228 2.36 -11.00 4.16
C SER A 228 3.67 -10.62 3.48
N LEU A 229 4.50 -11.60 3.12
CA LEU A 229 5.71 -11.34 2.33
C LEU A 229 5.43 -10.86 0.90
N GLU A 230 4.19 -10.96 0.42
CA GLU A 230 3.75 -10.23 -0.78
C GLU A 230 4.10 -8.75 -0.65
N ASN A 231 3.89 -8.14 0.52
CA ASN A 231 4.24 -6.75 0.78
C ASN A 231 5.75 -6.46 0.66
N ALA A 232 6.60 -7.47 0.88
CA ALA A 232 8.05 -7.35 0.70
C ALA A 232 8.49 -7.62 -0.75
N GLY A 233 7.58 -8.14 -1.58
CA GLY A 233 7.81 -8.49 -2.97
C GLY A 233 8.30 -7.32 -3.82
N VAL A 234 9.03 -7.66 -4.86
CA VAL A 234 9.65 -6.81 -5.84
C VAL A 234 9.12 -7.19 -7.22
N ASP A 235 8.34 -6.31 -7.84
CA ASP A 235 7.98 -6.51 -9.24
C ASP A 235 9.21 -6.25 -10.13
N GLY A 236 9.82 -7.32 -10.66
CA GLY A 236 10.89 -7.25 -11.65
C GLY A 236 12.31 -7.50 -11.12
N ASP A 237 13.23 -7.82 -12.04
CA ASP A 237 14.60 -8.26 -11.72
C ASP A 237 15.60 -7.08 -11.71
N PRO A 238 16.18 -6.72 -10.54
CA PRO A 238 17.19 -5.67 -10.44
C PRO A 238 18.49 -6.00 -11.21
N GLU A 239 18.77 -7.27 -11.51
CA GLU A 239 19.92 -7.68 -12.32
C GLU A 239 19.68 -7.46 -13.84
N LEU A 240 18.43 -7.29 -14.26
CA LEU A 240 18.03 -7.01 -15.64
C LEU A 240 17.73 -5.53 -15.91
N GLY A 241 17.92 -4.66 -14.92
CA GLY A 241 17.70 -3.21 -15.07
C GLY A 241 16.23 -2.78 -15.01
N VAL A 242 15.34 -3.69 -14.58
CA VAL A 242 14.00 -3.34 -14.11
C VAL A 242 14.15 -2.94 -12.66
N TYR A 243 13.74 -1.72 -12.29
CA TYR A 243 13.97 -1.20 -10.95
C TYR A 243 13.26 -2.07 -9.89
N PRO A 244 13.85 -2.29 -8.71
CA PRO A 244 13.22 -3.08 -7.66
C PRO A 244 12.04 -2.29 -7.05
N PHE A 245 10.81 -2.75 -7.26
CA PHE A 245 9.58 -2.11 -6.80
C PHE A 245 8.98 -2.79 -5.56
N PRO A 246 9.13 -2.23 -4.35
CA PRO A 246 8.52 -2.81 -3.17
C PRO A 246 6.99 -2.72 -3.26
N HIS A 247 6.29 -3.83 -3.06
CA HIS A 247 4.82 -3.84 -2.96
C HIS A 247 4.33 -2.97 -1.78
N ALA A 248 5.14 -2.85 -0.73
CA ALA A 248 4.93 -1.95 0.41
C ALA A 248 6.22 -1.22 0.82
N GLY A 249 6.26 0.10 0.64
CA GLY A 249 7.42 0.92 1.05
C GLY A 249 7.71 0.85 2.56
N ASN A 250 6.67 0.73 3.39
CA ASN A 250 6.82 0.65 4.85
C ASN A 250 7.54 -0.62 5.33
N VAL A 251 7.47 -1.74 4.61
CA VAL A 251 8.16 -2.99 4.96
C VAL A 251 9.67 -2.83 4.93
N TYR A 252 10.19 -2.04 3.97
CA TYR A 252 11.62 -1.74 3.87
C TYR A 252 12.08 -0.72 4.92
N VAL A 253 11.19 0.17 5.35
CA VAL A 253 11.46 1.03 6.51
C VAL A 253 11.51 0.18 7.79
N ILE A 254 10.58 -0.77 7.97
CA ILE A 254 10.56 -1.72 9.09
C ILE A 254 11.84 -2.57 9.12
N GLU A 255 12.31 -3.08 7.98
CA GLU A 255 13.56 -3.86 7.89
C GLU A 255 14.75 -3.12 8.52
N ASN A 256 14.76 -1.78 8.43
CA ASN A 256 15.85 -0.93 8.90
C ASN A 256 15.55 -0.23 10.25
N ASP A 257 14.40 -0.49 10.87
CA ASP A 257 13.99 0.09 12.15
C ASP A 257 13.81 -1.03 13.21
N PRO A 258 14.75 -1.18 14.17
CA PRO A 258 14.69 -2.24 15.17
C PRO A 258 13.44 -2.23 16.04
N ASP A 259 12.90 -1.04 16.37
CA ASP A 259 11.74 -0.92 17.25
C ASP A 259 10.47 -1.39 16.53
N ALA A 260 10.35 -1.06 15.24
CA ALA A 260 9.26 -1.55 14.39
C ALA A 260 9.42 -3.05 14.07
N MET A 261 10.64 -3.52 13.85
CA MET A 261 10.94 -4.93 13.63
C MET A 261 10.55 -5.78 14.85
N ASP A 262 10.79 -5.30 16.08
CA ASP A 262 10.39 -5.99 17.32
C ASP A 262 8.87 -6.24 17.43
N GLN A 263 8.07 -5.51 16.66
CA GLN A 263 6.61 -5.65 16.59
C GLN A 263 6.11 -6.34 15.30
N THR A 264 7.01 -6.79 14.42
CA THR A 264 6.64 -7.30 13.08
C THR A 264 7.02 -8.76 12.87
N LEU A 265 6.11 -9.53 12.28
CA LEU A 265 6.35 -10.87 11.74
C LEU A 265 6.02 -10.89 10.24
N PHE A 266 6.91 -11.48 9.45
CA PHE A 266 6.69 -11.68 8.03
C PHE A 266 6.19 -13.09 7.74
N ILE A 267 5.17 -13.21 6.91
CA ILE A 267 4.50 -14.47 6.66
C ILE A 267 4.75 -14.96 5.23
N ALA A 268 5.32 -16.16 5.17
CA ALA A 268 5.39 -16.99 3.98
C ALA A 268 4.37 -18.14 4.09
N TRP A 269 4.20 -18.90 3.00
CA TRP A 269 3.41 -20.12 3.01
C TRP A 269 4.23 -21.33 2.54
N TYR A 270 3.83 -22.51 2.96
CA TYR A 270 4.29 -23.77 2.37
C TYR A 270 3.24 -24.87 2.46
N TRP A 271 3.44 -25.90 1.66
CA TRP A 271 2.73 -27.17 1.71
C TRP A 271 3.68 -28.28 2.16
N ASP A 272 3.19 -29.17 3.03
CA ASP A 272 3.88 -30.41 3.36
C ASP A 272 3.16 -31.63 2.73
N PHE A 273 3.75 -32.17 1.67
CA PHE A 273 3.29 -33.39 0.99
C PHE A 273 3.89 -34.67 1.59
N SER A 274 4.67 -34.58 2.67
CA SER A 274 5.44 -35.70 3.21
C SER A 274 4.60 -36.94 3.50
N GLU A 275 3.43 -36.78 4.13
CA GLU A 275 2.54 -37.89 4.42
C GLU A 275 1.96 -38.47 3.13
N MET A 276 1.46 -37.61 2.24
CA MET A 276 0.85 -38.00 0.97
C MET A 276 1.82 -38.78 0.08
N TRP A 277 3.09 -38.37 0.05
CA TRP A 277 4.12 -38.98 -0.80
C TRP A 277 4.87 -40.11 -0.09
N GLY A 278 4.70 -40.27 1.23
CA GLY A 278 5.46 -41.22 2.03
C GLY A 278 6.94 -40.83 2.18
N GLU A 279 7.24 -39.53 2.13
CA GLU A 279 8.59 -38.95 2.05
C GLU A 279 8.89 -37.99 3.22
N ALA A 280 8.51 -38.34 4.45
CA ALA A 280 8.70 -37.51 5.66
C ALA A 280 10.10 -36.95 5.90
N SER A 281 11.15 -37.61 5.40
CA SER A 281 12.53 -37.14 5.51
C SER A 281 13.04 -36.36 4.29
N SER A 282 12.23 -36.16 3.25
CA SER A 282 12.65 -35.48 2.03
C SER A 282 12.36 -33.99 2.09
N VAL A 283 13.29 -33.17 1.62
CA VAL A 283 13.06 -31.73 1.42
C VAL A 283 12.10 -31.50 0.25
N SER A 284 12.14 -32.36 -0.77
CA SER A 284 11.32 -32.23 -1.99
C SER A 284 9.82 -32.29 -1.73
N SER A 285 9.39 -32.89 -0.61
CA SER A 285 7.99 -32.98 -0.23
C SER A 285 7.47 -31.71 0.44
N ARG A 286 8.31 -30.69 0.65
CA ARG A 286 7.92 -29.42 1.28
C ARG A 286 8.17 -28.29 0.32
N GLN A 287 7.10 -27.65 -0.13
CA GLN A 287 7.15 -26.66 -1.19
C GLN A 287 6.44 -25.38 -0.75
N GLY A 288 7.14 -24.25 -0.81
CA GLY A 288 6.56 -22.93 -0.59
C GLY A 288 6.88 -22.00 -1.75
N SER A 289 6.24 -20.83 -1.78
CA SER A 289 6.58 -19.79 -2.74
C SER A 289 6.47 -18.41 -2.14
N VAL A 290 7.53 -17.63 -2.31
CA VAL A 290 7.60 -16.20 -1.94
C VAL A 290 8.58 -15.53 -2.88
N ASP A 291 8.51 -14.21 -2.96
CA ASP A 291 9.54 -13.45 -3.66
C ASP A 291 10.89 -13.58 -2.93
N LEU A 292 11.87 -14.13 -3.64
CA LEU A 292 13.23 -14.34 -3.15
C LEU A 292 14.19 -13.24 -3.62
N HIS A 293 13.74 -12.34 -4.51
CA HIS A 293 14.56 -11.25 -5.02
C HIS A 293 14.94 -10.26 -3.93
N GLY A 294 16.06 -9.57 -4.17
CA GLY A 294 16.60 -8.61 -3.23
C GLY A 294 17.09 -9.21 -1.90
N GLY A 295 16.97 -10.53 -1.69
CA GLY A 295 17.46 -11.24 -0.50
C GLY A 295 16.73 -10.90 0.81
N PHE A 296 15.52 -10.33 0.73
CA PHE A 296 14.76 -9.89 1.90
C PHE A 296 14.48 -11.05 2.86
N VAL A 297 13.95 -12.16 2.36
CA VAL A 297 13.61 -13.35 3.16
C VAL A 297 14.85 -13.87 3.89
N ALA A 298 15.98 -14.01 3.19
CA ALA A 298 17.23 -14.51 3.75
C ALA A 298 17.78 -13.62 4.89
N ARG A 299 17.63 -12.29 4.80
CA ARG A 299 18.06 -11.36 5.86
C ARG A 299 17.12 -11.37 7.07
N ASN A 300 15.84 -11.69 6.85
CA ASN A 300 14.79 -11.58 7.86
C ASN A 300 14.30 -12.94 8.38
N LEU A 301 15.01 -14.04 8.12
CA LEU A 301 14.60 -15.40 8.51
C LEU A 301 14.19 -15.54 9.98
N GLU A 302 14.84 -14.82 10.90
CA GLU A 302 14.50 -14.85 12.32
C GLU A 302 13.14 -14.22 12.66
N ASN A 303 12.62 -13.38 11.75
CA ASN A 303 11.35 -12.68 11.83
C ASN A 303 10.34 -13.20 10.79
N THR A 304 10.70 -14.21 10.01
CA THR A 304 9.86 -14.83 8.99
C THR A 304 9.34 -16.19 9.47
N VAL A 305 8.05 -16.41 9.28
CA VAL A 305 7.36 -17.67 9.58
C VAL A 305 6.70 -18.19 8.31
N PHE A 306 7.00 -19.44 7.96
CA PHE A 306 6.31 -20.17 6.89
C PHE A 306 5.12 -20.92 7.49
N VAL A 307 3.92 -20.52 7.11
CA VAL A 307 2.69 -21.16 7.60
C VAL A 307 2.30 -22.29 6.67
N GLU A 308 1.98 -23.45 7.25
CA GLU A 308 1.46 -24.58 6.51
C GLU A 308 0.03 -24.27 6.04
N LEU A 309 -0.23 -24.41 4.75
CA LEU A 309 -1.58 -24.34 4.20
C LEU A 309 -2.18 -25.74 4.04
N PRO A 310 -3.50 -25.92 4.25
CA PRO A 310 -4.14 -27.20 3.98
C PRO A 310 -4.00 -27.57 2.49
N LEU A 311 -3.71 -28.83 2.20
CA LEU A 311 -3.55 -29.32 0.82
C LEU A 311 -4.86 -29.30 0.01
N ASP A 312 -6.00 -29.27 0.70
CA ASP A 312 -7.34 -29.14 0.11
C ASP A 312 -7.84 -27.69 0.09
N TYR A 313 -7.02 -26.73 0.49
CA TYR A 313 -7.36 -25.32 0.40
C TYR A 313 -7.26 -24.82 -1.05
N GLU A 314 -8.21 -23.98 -1.46
CA GLU A 314 -8.34 -23.53 -2.85
C GLU A 314 -7.19 -22.61 -3.29
N PHE A 315 -6.56 -21.91 -2.34
CA PHE A 315 -5.52 -20.92 -2.60
C PHE A 315 -4.25 -21.23 -1.80
N ALA A 316 -3.09 -21.03 -2.43
CA ALA A 316 -1.78 -21.14 -1.81
C ALA A 316 -0.97 -19.88 -2.10
N ASP A 317 -1.05 -18.94 -1.17
CA ASP A 317 -0.35 -17.66 -1.22
C ASP A 317 -0.11 -17.13 0.21
N THR A 318 0.71 -16.08 0.31
CA THR A 318 1.04 -15.44 1.59
C THR A 318 -0.15 -14.72 2.20
N SER A 319 -1.07 -14.23 1.37
CA SER A 319 -2.28 -13.54 1.77
C SER A 319 -3.28 -14.42 2.53
N HIS A 320 -3.32 -15.73 2.26
CA HIS A 320 -4.10 -16.71 3.03
C HIS A 320 -3.31 -17.34 4.19
N ALA A 321 -1.98 -17.37 4.14
CA ALA A 321 -1.14 -17.78 5.27
C ALA A 321 -1.14 -16.76 6.43
N THR A 322 -1.16 -15.47 6.10
CA THR A 322 -1.16 -14.35 7.06
C THR A 322 -2.31 -14.42 8.08
N PRO A 323 -3.59 -14.57 7.68
CA PRO A 323 -4.71 -14.68 8.62
C PRO A 323 -4.65 -15.94 9.48
N ILE A 324 -3.99 -17.02 9.04
CA ILE A 324 -3.78 -18.23 9.86
C ILE A 324 -2.78 -17.96 10.98
N ALA A 325 -1.67 -17.28 10.67
CA ALA A 325 -0.73 -16.82 11.70
C ALA A 325 -1.39 -15.85 12.69
N ALA A 326 -2.24 -14.94 12.20
CA ALA A 326 -3.02 -14.04 13.05
C ALA A 326 -3.98 -14.80 13.97
N ALA A 327 -4.68 -15.82 13.46
CA ALA A 327 -5.52 -16.69 14.27
C ALA A 327 -4.71 -17.38 15.38
N ARG A 328 -3.50 -17.87 15.09
CA ARG A 328 -2.62 -18.44 16.10
C ARG A 328 -2.17 -17.42 17.15
N ALA A 329 -1.86 -16.19 16.74
CA ALA A 329 -1.51 -15.11 17.64
C ALA A 329 -2.67 -14.78 18.61
N VAL A 330 -3.93 -14.79 18.14
CA VAL A 330 -5.12 -14.65 19.00
C VAL A 330 -5.20 -15.75 20.04
N GLU A 331 -4.94 -17.01 19.66
CA GLU A 331 -4.96 -18.11 20.63
C GLU A 331 -3.89 -17.95 21.72
N LEU A 332 -2.68 -17.58 21.34
CA LEU A 332 -1.56 -17.37 22.26
C LEU A 332 -1.82 -16.19 23.19
N LEU A 333 -2.33 -15.07 22.65
CA LEU A 333 -2.69 -13.89 23.43
C LEU A 333 -3.84 -14.19 24.41
N SER A 334 -4.79 -15.06 24.04
CA SER A 334 -5.85 -15.50 24.95
C SER A 334 -5.32 -16.26 26.16
N GLY A 335 -4.24 -17.04 25.97
CA GLY A 335 -3.51 -17.67 27.06
C GLY A 335 -2.64 -16.70 27.88
N HIS A 336 -2.32 -15.53 27.32
CA HIS A 336 -1.39 -14.54 27.88
C HIS A 336 -1.92 -13.11 27.73
N PRO A 337 -3.07 -12.75 28.33
CA PRO A 337 -3.81 -11.51 28.02
C PRO A 337 -3.10 -10.20 28.39
N GLY A 338 -1.94 -10.28 29.06
CA GLY A 338 -1.09 -9.12 29.38
C GLY A 338 0.21 -9.07 28.58
N ALA A 339 0.41 -9.97 27.62
CA ALA A 339 1.57 -9.95 26.74
C ALA A 339 1.53 -8.70 25.87
N THR A 340 2.67 -8.01 25.76
CA THR A 340 2.88 -6.92 24.79
C THR A 340 2.98 -7.47 23.36
N ALA A 341 2.95 -6.62 22.35
CA ALA A 341 3.17 -7.01 20.95
C ALA A 341 4.48 -7.77 20.75
N GLN A 342 5.57 -7.30 21.35
CA GLN A 342 6.88 -7.96 21.29
C GLN A 342 6.86 -9.33 21.97
N GLU A 343 6.24 -9.43 23.14
CA GLU A 343 6.10 -10.72 23.84
C GLU A 343 5.23 -11.68 23.03
N LEU A 344 4.15 -11.21 22.40
CA LEU A 344 3.30 -12.01 21.54
C LEU A 344 4.05 -12.51 20.30
N LYS A 345 4.86 -11.66 19.66
CA LYS A 345 5.76 -12.09 18.57
C LYS A 345 6.66 -13.25 19.01
N GLN A 346 7.28 -13.13 20.18
CA GLN A 346 8.15 -14.19 20.70
C GLN A 346 7.37 -15.48 21.04
N LEU A 347 6.13 -15.36 21.53
CA LEU A 347 5.24 -16.50 21.74
C LEU A 347 4.92 -17.22 20.42
N VAL A 348 4.63 -16.47 19.34
CA VAL A 348 4.39 -17.06 18.02
C VAL A 348 5.64 -17.76 17.50
N LEU A 349 6.82 -17.12 17.57
CA LEU A 349 8.09 -17.72 17.14
C LEU A 349 8.44 -18.98 17.95
N ALA A 350 8.13 -19.02 19.24
CA ALA A 350 8.38 -20.18 20.10
C ALA A 350 7.54 -21.42 19.75
N GLU A 351 6.43 -21.24 19.00
CA GLU A 351 5.59 -22.33 18.50
C GLU A 351 6.06 -22.87 17.14
N THR A 352 7.14 -22.32 16.58
CA THR A 352 7.65 -22.75 15.28
C THR A 352 8.68 -23.88 15.40
N ASP A 353 8.72 -24.72 14.37
CA ASP A 353 9.75 -25.72 14.17
C ASP A 353 10.72 -25.29 13.05
N LEU A 354 11.97 -25.73 13.11
CA LEU A 354 12.92 -25.53 12.02
C LEU A 354 12.79 -26.66 11.00
N LEU A 355 12.44 -26.30 9.77
CA LEU A 355 12.25 -27.23 8.66
C LEU A 355 12.95 -26.74 7.40
N THR A 356 13.56 -27.67 6.67
CA THR A 356 14.12 -27.37 5.35
C THR A 356 13.05 -27.58 4.30
N ILE A 357 12.77 -26.52 3.54
CA ILE A 357 11.75 -26.48 2.49
C ILE A 357 12.37 -26.01 1.17
N THR A 358 11.80 -26.44 0.04
CA THR A 358 12.11 -25.85 -1.25
C THR A 358 11.19 -24.64 -1.46
N VAL A 359 11.77 -23.44 -1.50
CA VAL A 359 11.06 -22.19 -1.75
C VAL A 359 11.23 -21.81 -3.22
N GLY A 360 10.12 -21.69 -3.93
CA GLY A 360 10.09 -21.25 -5.33
C GLY A 360 9.75 -19.78 -5.48
N ASP A 361 10.28 -19.18 -6.54
CA ASP A 361 9.95 -17.84 -6.99
C ASP A 361 9.86 -17.85 -8.52
N THR A 362 9.07 -16.95 -9.10
CA THR A 362 8.91 -16.81 -10.54
C THR A 362 8.73 -15.35 -10.91
N TYR A 363 9.59 -14.85 -11.79
CA TYR A 363 9.54 -13.46 -12.23
C TYR A 363 9.39 -13.32 -13.74
N TYR A 364 8.83 -12.19 -14.16
CA TYR A 364 8.61 -11.84 -15.55
C TYR A 364 9.84 -11.11 -16.14
N ASP A 365 10.31 -11.58 -17.29
CA ASP A 365 11.39 -10.99 -18.08
C ASP A 365 10.83 -10.49 -19.42
N GLU A 366 10.60 -9.18 -19.52
CA GLU A 366 10.08 -8.53 -20.72
C GLU A 366 10.98 -8.72 -21.95
N SER A 367 12.27 -9.01 -21.75
CA SER A 367 13.20 -9.25 -22.84
C SER A 367 13.01 -10.63 -23.48
N ARG A 368 12.32 -11.55 -22.80
CA ARG A 368 12.03 -12.91 -23.27
C ARG A 368 10.67 -13.06 -23.94
N GLY A 369 9.71 -12.20 -23.61
CA GLY A 369 8.37 -12.22 -24.22
C GLY A 369 7.37 -11.31 -23.54
N SER A 370 6.12 -11.33 -24.00
CA SER A 370 5.02 -10.61 -23.35
C SER A 370 4.59 -11.29 -22.03
N PRO A 371 3.86 -10.61 -21.12
CA PRO A 371 3.39 -11.22 -19.87
C PRO A 371 2.49 -12.45 -20.04
N THR A 372 1.97 -12.68 -21.25
CA THR A 372 1.19 -13.88 -21.60
C THR A 372 2.01 -15.03 -22.16
N ASP A 373 3.31 -14.85 -22.35
CA ASP A 373 4.24 -15.87 -22.85
C ASP A 373 4.86 -16.62 -21.66
N PRO A 374 4.59 -17.93 -21.49
CA PRO A 374 5.19 -18.71 -20.41
C PRO A 374 6.72 -18.72 -20.43
N ASP A 375 7.34 -18.60 -21.61
CA ASP A 375 8.80 -18.57 -21.75
C ASP A 375 9.40 -17.23 -21.29
N ALA A 376 8.56 -16.21 -21.06
CA ALA A 376 8.95 -14.95 -20.45
C ALA A 376 9.07 -15.02 -18.93
N TYR A 377 8.71 -16.14 -18.30
CA TYR A 377 8.83 -16.32 -16.86
C TYR A 377 10.03 -17.19 -16.51
N ILE A 378 10.83 -16.73 -15.56
CA ILE A 378 12.01 -17.43 -15.07
C ILE A 378 11.71 -17.92 -13.66
N SER A 379 11.71 -19.24 -13.48
CA SER A 379 11.54 -19.84 -12.16
C SER A 379 12.90 -20.07 -11.50
N TYR A 380 12.99 -19.66 -10.23
CA TYR A 380 14.10 -19.95 -9.33
C TYR A 380 13.58 -20.73 -8.12
N SER A 381 14.45 -21.53 -7.50
CA SER A 381 14.10 -22.20 -6.26
C SER A 381 15.34 -22.40 -5.39
N GLU A 382 15.16 -22.29 -4.09
CA GLU A 382 16.22 -22.49 -3.10
C GLU A 382 15.75 -23.41 -1.96
N GLU A 383 16.64 -24.26 -1.46
CA GLU A 383 16.39 -25.00 -0.22
C GLU A 383 16.76 -24.12 0.97
N MET A 384 15.79 -23.78 1.80
CA MET A 384 15.97 -22.90 2.95
C MET A 384 15.56 -23.62 4.23
N THR A 385 16.34 -23.44 5.31
CA THR A 385 15.91 -23.86 6.66
C THR A 385 15.21 -22.68 7.31
N VAL A 386 13.92 -22.82 7.56
CA VAL A 386 13.03 -21.73 7.95
C VAL A 386 12.26 -22.10 9.22
N ASN A 387 11.74 -21.09 9.91
CA ASN A 387 10.75 -21.29 10.97
C ASN A 387 9.41 -21.61 10.31
N VAL A 388 8.81 -22.75 10.64
CA VAL A 388 7.48 -23.11 10.17
C VAL A 388 6.48 -23.13 11.31
N LEU A 389 5.27 -22.69 11.02
CA LEU A 389 4.11 -22.87 11.87
C LEU A 389 3.22 -23.93 11.24
N ALA A 390 3.21 -25.13 11.83
CA ALA A 390 2.30 -26.19 11.42
C ALA A 390 0.87 -25.88 11.86
N LEU A 391 -0.10 -26.39 11.11
CA LEU A 391 -1.51 -26.29 11.51
C LEU A 391 -1.77 -27.15 12.75
N PRO A 392 -2.63 -26.69 13.68
CA PRO A 392 -2.95 -27.41 14.92
C PRO A 392 -3.72 -28.73 14.73
#